data_AF-A0A4Y2T274-F1
#
_entry.id   AF-A0A4Y2T274-F1
#
_cell.length_a   1.000
_cell.length_b   1.000
_cell.length_c   1.000
_cell.angle_alpha   90.00
_cell.angle_beta   90.00
_cell.angle_gamma   90.00
#
_symmetry.space_group_name_H-M   'P 1'
#
loop_
_entity.id
_entity.type
_entity.pdbx_description
1 polymer ?
#
loop_
_entity_poly.entity_id
_entity_poly.type
_entity_poly.pdbx_seq_one_letter_code
_entity_poly.pdbx_strand_id
1 'polypeptide(L)'
;MEFSSQETYTKVEDEPIPSTSTHDFNTVEKIRRKKQRREELSFKPYILRMKKTVNRDLQLSSNTLEDLDNLVKNVYKMYCSELQLLSGHTKKKTLSAKDVESATKLCIPGKLKDKAMDCGKNCIQDLKSTQNAK
;
A
#
# COMPACT_ATOMS: atom_id res chain seq x y z
N MET A 1 -11.68 -12.61 59.79
CA MET A 1 -11.32 -13.53 58.69
C MET A 1 -11.70 -12.83 57.40
N GLU A 2 -10.73 -12.11 56.84
CA GLU A 2 -10.73 -11.59 55.48
C GLU A 2 -10.68 -12.77 54.49
N PHE A 3 -11.19 -12.61 53.26
CA PHE A 3 -10.30 -12.37 52.12
C PHE A 3 -11.09 -11.95 50.87
N SER A 4 -10.63 -10.86 50.28
CA SER A 4 -11.08 -10.23 49.04
C SER A 4 -10.71 -11.08 47.84
N SER A 5 -11.66 -11.35 46.94
CA SER A 5 -11.37 -11.93 45.62
C SER A 5 -10.71 -10.87 44.73
N GLN A 6 -9.37 -10.85 44.71
CA GLN A 6 -8.58 -10.33 43.61
C GLN A 6 -8.26 -11.50 42.68
N GLU A 7 -8.79 -11.50 41.46
CA GLU A 7 -8.29 -12.38 40.41
C GLU A 7 -7.21 -11.65 39.61
N THR A 8 -6.06 -12.28 39.60
CA THR A 8 -4.74 -11.82 39.18
C THR A 8 -4.57 -11.78 37.67
N TYR A 9 -4.01 -10.66 37.21
CA TYR A 9 -3.38 -10.49 35.89
C TYR A 9 -2.25 -11.52 35.70
N THR A 10 -2.37 -12.44 34.74
CA THR A 10 -1.25 -13.28 34.29
C THR A 10 -0.63 -12.67 33.03
N LYS A 11 0.63 -12.23 33.15
CA LYS A 11 1.56 -11.98 32.03
C LYS A 11 1.71 -13.28 31.22
N VAL A 12 1.50 -13.21 29.91
CA VAL A 12 1.97 -14.24 28.97
C VAL A 12 3.29 -13.74 28.40
N GLU A 13 4.37 -14.45 28.69
CA GLU A 13 5.70 -14.21 28.12
C GLU A 13 5.73 -14.73 26.66
N ASP A 14 6.44 -14.00 25.80
CA ASP A 14 6.63 -14.32 24.38
C ASP A 14 7.57 -15.53 24.22
N GLU A 15 7.01 -16.71 23.96
CA GLU A 15 7.77 -17.88 23.52
C GLU A 15 8.16 -17.75 22.03
N PRO A 16 9.44 -18.00 21.65
CA PRO A 16 9.89 -17.95 20.26
C PRO A 16 9.34 -19.13 19.45
N ILE A 17 8.70 -18.83 18.32
CA ILE A 17 8.12 -19.83 17.42
C ILE A 17 9.25 -20.67 16.77
N PRO A 18 9.20 -22.02 16.85
CA PRO A 18 10.24 -22.90 16.32
C PRO A 18 10.24 -22.96 14.79
N SER A 19 11.45 -22.87 14.23
CA SER A 19 11.76 -23.02 12.80
C SER A 19 11.64 -24.47 12.35
N THR A 20 10.69 -24.79 11.46
CA THR A 20 10.66 -26.07 10.73
C THR A 20 11.18 -25.89 9.30
N SER A 21 12.40 -26.38 9.08
CA SER A 21 12.95 -26.85 7.79
C SER A 21 11.99 -27.89 7.14
N THR A 22 11.87 -28.14 5.84
CA THR A 22 12.86 -28.23 4.74
C THR A 22 12.08 -28.35 3.41
N HIS A 23 12.50 -27.67 2.34
CA HIS A 23 12.43 -28.27 1.00
C HIS A 23 13.59 -27.77 0.14
N ASP A 24 14.34 -28.73 -0.38
CA ASP A 24 15.68 -28.60 -0.93
C ASP A 24 15.72 -27.79 -2.24
N PHE A 25 16.49 -26.70 -2.27
CA PHE A 25 16.91 -26.08 -3.52
C PHE A 25 18.31 -26.56 -3.88
N ASN A 26 18.35 -27.63 -4.67
CA ASN A 26 19.59 -28.15 -5.22
C ASN A 26 20.19 -27.13 -6.21
N THR A 27 21.42 -26.73 -5.93
CA THR A 27 22.25 -25.80 -6.68
C THR A 27 22.55 -26.33 -8.08
N VAL A 28 22.03 -25.66 -9.10
CA VAL A 28 22.68 -25.63 -10.42
C VAL A 28 23.06 -24.18 -10.69
N GLU A 29 24.34 -23.88 -10.47
CA GLU A 29 24.99 -22.70 -11.02
C GLU A 29 24.75 -22.66 -12.54
N LYS A 30 23.84 -21.77 -12.96
CA LYS A 30 23.81 -21.31 -14.34
C LYS A 30 23.92 -19.80 -14.28
N ILE A 31 25.12 -19.31 -14.55
CA ILE A 31 25.50 -17.91 -14.76
C ILE A 31 24.41 -17.23 -15.60
N ARG A 32 23.43 -16.63 -14.92
CA ARG A 32 22.39 -15.81 -15.54
C ARG A 32 22.85 -14.38 -15.35
N ARG A 33 23.46 -13.86 -16.41
CA ARG A 33 23.69 -12.44 -16.69
C ARG A 33 22.74 -11.59 -15.85
N LYS A 34 23.28 -10.72 -14.98
CA LYS A 34 22.53 -9.66 -14.28
C LYS A 34 21.94 -8.71 -15.34
N LYS A 35 20.92 -9.16 -16.06
CA LYS A 35 19.95 -8.28 -16.70
C LYS A 35 19.39 -7.51 -15.52
N GLN A 36 19.66 -6.21 -15.46
CA GLN A 36 18.93 -5.31 -14.56
C GLN A 36 17.45 -5.59 -14.83
N ARG A 37 16.85 -6.43 -13.98
CA ARG A 37 15.44 -6.70 -14.01
C ARG A 37 14.88 -5.35 -13.62
N ARG A 38 14.26 -4.63 -14.57
CA ARG A 38 13.41 -3.50 -14.20
C ARG A 38 12.49 -4.07 -13.15
N GLU A 39 12.67 -3.66 -11.91
CA GLU A 39 11.74 -4.04 -10.85
C GLU A 39 10.40 -3.51 -11.32
N GLU A 40 9.54 -4.43 -11.71
CA GLU A 40 8.20 -4.09 -12.10
C GLU A 40 7.53 -3.49 -10.86
N LEU A 41 6.94 -2.30 -11.01
CA LEU A 41 6.26 -1.62 -9.91
C LEU A 41 5.24 -2.58 -9.28
N SER A 42 5.44 -3.00 -8.03
CA SER A 42 4.52 -3.88 -7.32
C SER A 42 3.93 -3.19 -6.10
N PHE A 43 2.62 -3.28 -5.97
CA PHE A 43 1.81 -2.73 -4.89
C PHE A 43 1.41 -3.79 -3.85
N LYS A 44 1.78 -5.06 -4.05
CA LYS A 44 1.44 -6.18 -3.16
C LYS A 44 1.72 -5.91 -1.67
N PRO A 45 2.87 -5.34 -1.25
CA PRO A 45 3.13 -5.07 0.16
C PRO A 45 2.10 -4.09 0.77
N TYR A 46 1.66 -3.10 -0.01
CA TYR A 46 0.69 -2.09 0.43
C TYR A 46 -0.72 -2.67 0.49
N ILE A 47 -1.08 -3.53 -0.48
CA ILE A 47 -2.37 -4.23 -0.48
C ILE A 47 -2.49 -5.10 0.78
N LEU A 48 -1.43 -5.83 1.15
CA LEU A 48 -1.41 -6.64 2.37
C LEU A 48 -1.48 -5.80 3.65
N ARG A 49 -0.84 -4.62 3.68
CA ARG A 49 -0.95 -3.68 4.82
C ARG A 49 -2.35 -3.09 4.94
N MET A 50 -2.94 -2.68 3.83
CA MET A 50 -4.30 -2.13 3.78
C MET A 50 -5.32 -3.17 4.23
N LYS A 51 -5.20 -4.41 3.74
CA LYS A 51 -6.07 -5.53 4.13
C LYS A 51 -6.15 -5.70 5.66
N LYS A 52 -5.01 -5.64 6.37
CA LYS A 52 -4.98 -5.74 7.84
C LYS A 52 -5.77 -4.62 8.54
N THR A 53 -5.89 -3.46 7.90
CA THR A 53 -6.65 -2.32 8.43
C THR A 53 -8.15 -2.52 8.25
N VAL A 54 -8.56 -3.24 7.20
CA VAL A 54 -9.97 -3.52 6.92
C VAL A 54 -10.45 -4.75 7.68
N ASN A 55 -9.80 -5.91 7.50
CA ASN A 55 -10.16 -7.18 8.13
C ASN A 55 -8.90 -8.02 8.36
N ARG A 56 -8.55 -8.27 9.62
CA ARG A 56 -7.34 -9.06 9.97
C ARG A 56 -7.48 -10.54 9.60
N ASP A 57 -8.70 -11.08 9.66
CA ASP A 57 -8.96 -12.51 9.45
C ASP A 57 -9.17 -12.90 7.98
N LEU A 58 -9.35 -11.90 7.11
CA LEU A 58 -9.44 -12.13 5.66
C LEU A 58 -8.16 -12.83 5.18
N GLN A 59 -8.23 -13.71 4.20
CA GLN A 59 -7.07 -14.27 3.51
C GLN A 59 -7.17 -13.98 2.01
N LEU A 60 -6.03 -13.63 1.38
CA LEU A 60 -5.96 -13.36 -0.05
C LEU A 60 -5.12 -14.44 -0.69
N SER A 61 -5.65 -15.08 -1.73
CA SER A 61 -4.88 -16.03 -2.53
C SER A 61 -3.78 -15.31 -3.32
N SER A 62 -2.77 -16.04 -3.78
CA SER A 62 -1.71 -15.50 -4.64
C SER A 62 -2.27 -14.89 -5.93
N ASN A 63 -3.27 -15.53 -6.52
CA ASN A 63 -3.89 -15.10 -7.77
C ASN A 63 -4.71 -13.83 -7.56
N THR A 64 -5.53 -13.80 -6.50
CA THR A 64 -6.30 -12.59 -6.13
C THR A 64 -5.37 -11.42 -5.82
N LEU A 65 -4.23 -11.67 -5.18
CA LEU A 65 -3.24 -10.63 -4.91
C LEU A 65 -2.60 -10.10 -6.19
N GLU A 66 -2.38 -10.95 -7.20
CA GLU A 66 -1.90 -10.54 -8.53
C GLU A 66 -2.95 -9.71 -9.27
N ASP A 67 -4.21 -10.12 -9.23
CA ASP A 67 -5.32 -9.37 -9.85
C ASP A 67 -5.47 -7.99 -9.21
N LEU A 68 -5.35 -7.89 -7.88
CA LEU A 68 -5.37 -6.61 -7.16
C LEU A 68 -4.15 -5.73 -7.48
N ASP A 69 -2.95 -6.32 -7.62
CA ASP A 69 -1.75 -5.59 -8.03
C ASP A 69 -1.93 -4.98 -9.43
N ASN A 70 -2.49 -5.76 -10.36
CA ASN A 70 -2.77 -5.31 -11.72
C ASN A 70 -3.91 -4.28 -11.77
N LEU A 71 -4.92 -4.39 -10.92
CA LEU A 71 -5.96 -3.38 -10.77
C LEU A 71 -5.35 -2.03 -10.37
N VAL A 72 -4.49 -2.01 -9.35
CA VAL A 72 -3.84 -0.77 -8.88
C VAL A 72 -2.89 -0.21 -9.95
N LYS A 73 -2.13 -1.07 -10.64
CA LYS A 73 -1.30 -0.66 -11.78
C LYS A 73 -2.13 0.00 -12.89
N ASN A 74 -3.32 -0.54 -13.19
CA ASN A 74 -4.21 0.03 -14.21
C ASN A 74 -4.74 1.41 -13.80
N VAL A 75 -5.16 1.57 -12.55
CA VAL A 75 -5.54 2.89 -12.02
C VAL A 75 -4.36 3.86 -12.06
N TYR A 76 -3.17 3.44 -11.65
CA TYR A 76 -1.97 4.27 -11.71
C TYR A 76 -1.66 4.75 -13.14
N LYS A 77 -1.72 3.86 -14.13
CA LYS A 77 -1.53 4.22 -15.55
C LYS A 77 -2.57 5.23 -16.03
N MET A 78 -3.83 5.07 -15.63
CA MET A 78 -4.89 6.02 -15.94
C MET A 78 -4.55 7.42 -15.39
N TYR A 79 -4.09 7.51 -14.14
CA TYR A 79 -3.64 8.78 -13.54
C TYR A 79 -2.42 9.37 -14.25
N CYS A 80 -1.42 8.57 -14.60
CA CYS A 80 -0.25 9.05 -15.34
C CYS A 80 -0.64 9.65 -16.69
N SER A 81 -1.54 8.98 -17.41
CA SER A 81 -2.06 9.48 -18.69
C SER A 81 -2.73 10.84 -18.52
N GLU A 82 -3.62 10.97 -17.53
CA GLU A 82 -4.36 12.20 -17.30
C GLU A 82 -3.45 13.35 -16.85
N LEU A 83 -2.49 13.07 -15.97
CA LEU A 83 -1.50 14.06 -15.53
C LEU A 83 -0.59 14.53 -16.67
N GLN A 84 -0.25 13.64 -17.60
CA GLN A 84 0.52 13.99 -18.79
C GLN A 84 -0.26 14.95 -19.69
N LEU A 85 -1.56 14.69 -19.91
CA LEU A 85 -2.44 15.60 -20.66
C LEU A 85 -2.54 16.96 -19.96
N LEU A 86 -2.79 16.98 -18.65
CA LEU A 86 -2.93 18.21 -17.87
C LEU A 86 -1.65 19.06 -17.86
N SER A 87 -0.49 18.40 -17.80
CA SER A 87 0.83 19.04 -17.93
C SER A 87 1.00 19.71 -19.31
N GLY A 88 0.58 19.02 -20.38
CA GLY A 88 0.57 19.56 -21.74
C GLY A 88 -0.32 20.78 -21.90
N HIS A 89 -1.50 20.78 -21.29
CA HIS A 89 -2.43 21.92 -21.33
C HIS A 89 -1.94 23.13 -20.52
N THR A 90 -1.40 22.88 -19.33
CA THR A 90 -0.98 23.95 -18.40
C THR A 90 0.42 24.50 -18.75
N LYS A 91 1.19 23.80 -19.61
CA LYS A 91 2.57 24.11 -20.00
C LYS A 91 3.54 24.21 -18.82
N LYS A 92 3.26 23.50 -17.73
CA LYS A 92 4.09 23.46 -16.52
C LYS A 92 4.92 22.17 -16.52
N LYS A 93 6.21 22.28 -16.20
CA LYS A 93 7.11 21.12 -16.10
C LYS A 93 7.00 20.38 -14.76
N THR A 94 6.36 20.98 -13.77
CA THR A 94 6.23 20.43 -12.41
C THR A 94 4.76 20.23 -12.08
N LEU A 95 4.42 19.02 -11.62
CA LEU A 95 3.09 18.67 -11.15
C LEU A 95 2.91 19.08 -9.69
N SER A 96 1.81 19.74 -9.38
CA SER A 96 1.39 20.13 -8.02
C SER A 96 0.28 19.21 -7.51
N ALA A 97 0.01 19.24 -6.20
CA ALA A 97 -1.12 18.54 -5.60
C ALA A 97 -2.47 18.95 -6.24
N LYS A 98 -2.59 20.19 -6.72
CA LYS A 98 -3.79 20.67 -7.46
C LYS A 98 -3.97 19.95 -8.81
N ASP A 99 -2.87 19.55 -9.45
CA ASP A 99 -2.92 18.83 -10.72
C ASP A 99 -3.40 17.40 -10.49
N VAL A 100 -2.94 16.75 -9.41
CA VAL A 100 -3.43 15.44 -8.97
C VAL A 100 -4.90 15.49 -8.56
N GLU A 101 -5.33 16.53 -7.85
CA GLU A 101 -6.75 16.77 -7.54
C GLU A 101 -7.58 16.89 -8.81
N SER A 102 -7.10 17.64 -9.81
CA SER A 102 -7.83 17.82 -11.07
C SER A 102 -7.92 16.50 -11.84
N ALA A 103 -6.82 15.75 -11.93
CA ALA A 103 -6.81 14.40 -12.51
C ALA A 103 -7.77 13.45 -11.77
N THR A 104 -7.84 13.52 -10.44
CA THR A 104 -8.77 12.70 -9.62
C THR A 104 -10.23 12.95 -10.01
N LYS A 105 -10.60 14.21 -10.27
CA LYS A 105 -11.95 14.60 -10.70
C LYS A 105 -12.30 14.08 -12.11
N LEU A 106 -11.30 13.84 -12.95
CA LEU A 106 -11.47 13.32 -14.31
C LEU A 106 -11.48 11.79 -14.32
N CYS A 107 -10.62 11.16 -13.52
CA CYS A 107 -10.45 9.71 -13.47
C CYS A 107 -11.54 8.97 -12.68
N ILE A 108 -12.13 9.59 -11.66
CA ILE A 108 -13.07 8.92 -10.74
C ILE A 108 -14.49 9.50 -10.90
N PRO A 109 -15.49 8.68 -11.26
CA PRO A 109 -16.86 9.15 -11.42
C PRO A 109 -17.67 9.18 -10.12
N GLY A 110 -18.73 10.00 -10.12
CA GLY A 110 -19.80 9.98 -9.12
C GLY A 110 -19.35 10.31 -7.69
N LYS A 111 -20.01 9.70 -6.70
CA LYS A 111 -19.78 9.94 -5.26
C LYS A 111 -18.42 9.41 -4.76
N LEU A 112 -17.75 8.56 -5.53
CA LEU A 112 -16.43 8.04 -5.17
C LEU A 112 -15.35 9.13 -5.26
N LYS A 113 -15.53 10.07 -6.19
CA LYS A 113 -14.67 11.24 -6.37
C LYS A 113 -14.55 12.03 -5.07
N ASP A 114 -15.66 12.31 -4.41
CA ASP A 114 -15.68 13.17 -3.22
C ASP A 114 -14.89 12.53 -2.07
N LYS A 115 -15.09 11.22 -1.85
CA LYS A 115 -14.30 10.44 -0.89
C LYS A 115 -12.80 10.43 -1.22
N ALA A 116 -12.45 10.21 -2.49
CA ALA A 116 -11.06 10.21 -2.93
C ALA A 116 -10.39 11.58 -2.71
N MET A 117 -11.13 12.66 -2.98
CA MET A 117 -10.70 14.03 -2.77
C MET A 117 -10.44 14.34 -1.29
N ASP A 118 -11.34 13.92 -0.40
CA ASP A 118 -11.21 14.15 1.04
C ASP A 118 -10.03 13.36 1.62
N CYS A 119 -9.86 12.10 1.24
CA CYS A 119 -8.69 11.30 1.61
C CYS A 119 -7.39 11.97 1.16
N GLY A 120 -7.34 12.50 -0.06
CA GLY A 120 -6.17 13.20 -0.60
C GLY A 120 -5.81 14.46 0.17
N LYS A 121 -6.80 15.28 0.53
CA LYS A 121 -6.61 16.51 1.33
C LYS A 121 -6.08 16.19 2.73
N ASN A 122 -6.66 15.21 3.40
CA ASN A 122 -6.23 14.78 4.73
C ASN A 122 -4.78 14.30 4.71
N CYS A 123 -4.39 13.50 3.71
CA CYS A 123 -3.01 13.05 3.54
C CYS A 123 -2.02 14.21 3.37
N ILE A 124 -2.37 15.25 2.60
CA ILE A 124 -1.53 16.45 2.45
C ILE A 124 -1.40 17.21 3.77
N GLN A 125 -2.46 17.27 4.57
CA GLN A 125 -2.45 17.92 5.88
C GLN A 125 -1.55 17.17 6.87
N ASP A 126 -1.68 15.84 6.94
CA ASP A 126 -0.86 14.98 7.79
C ASP A 126 0.64 15.04 7.41
N LEU A 127 0.93 15.14 6.11
CA LEU A 127 2.30 15.33 5.64
C LEU A 127 2.89 16.67 6.13
N LYS A 128 2.11 17.76 6.04
CA LYS A 128 2.54 19.08 6.49
C LYS A 128 2.75 19.14 8.01
N SER A 129 1.88 18.52 8.79
CA SER A 129 2.03 18.48 10.25
C SER A 129 3.29 17.71 10.66
N THR A 130 3.58 16.59 9.98
CA THR A 130 4.79 15.79 10.21
C THR A 130 6.08 16.55 9.86
N GLN A 131 6.06 17.41 8.83
CA GLN A 131 7.22 18.24 8.48
C GLN A 131 7.51 19.33 9.52
N ASN A 132 6.48 19.90 10.14
CA ASN A 132 6.62 20.95 11.16
C ASN A 132 7.00 20.39 12.54
N ALA A 133 6.83 19.09 12.76
CA ALA A 133 7.17 18.40 14.01
C ALA A 133 8.63 17.91 14.07
N LYS A 134 9.43 18.18 13.03
CA LYS A 134 10.88 18.00 13.00
C LYS A 134 11.57 19.35 13.17
#